data_AF-Q3KTK9-F1
#
_entry.id   AF-Q3KTK9-F1
#
_cell.length_a   1.000
_cell.length_b   1.000
_cell.length_c   1.000
_cell.angle_alpha   90.00
_cell.angle_beta   90.00
_cell.angle_gamma   90.00
#
_symmetry.space_group_name_H-M   'P 1'
#
loop_
_entity.id
_entity.type
_entity.pdbx_description
1 polymer ?
#
loop_
_entity_poly.entity_id
_entity_poly.type
_entity_poly.pdbx_seq_one_letter_code
_entity_poly.pdbx_strand_id
1 'polypeptide(L)'
;MMQAALPIKCLEATILAIFLTQGQKYFKRFTISFVSEFNGNIFRHVVLGIYSSSSGLFGALGLSRRENLMYKPLKFPSLSLLINNYMEAYHSHH
;
A
#
# COMPACT_ATOMS: atom_id res chain seq x y z
N MET A 1 -18.47 2.45 4.00
CA MET A 1 -17.51 1.33 4.04
C MET A 1 -17.69 0.50 5.30
N MET A 2 -17.47 1.03 6.50
CA MET A 2 -17.54 0.22 7.75
C MET A 2 -18.94 -0.31 8.10
N GLN A 3 -19.98 0.52 7.99
CA GLN A 3 -21.35 0.08 8.34
C GLN A 3 -21.96 -0.88 7.32
N ALA A 4 -21.73 -0.63 6.02
CA ALA A 4 -22.27 -1.47 4.95
C ALA A 4 -21.51 -2.80 4.77
N ALA A 5 -20.24 -2.87 5.22
CA ALA A 5 -19.41 -4.08 5.20
C ALA A 5 -19.32 -4.82 3.84
N LEU A 6 -19.42 -4.07 2.74
CA LEU A 6 -19.32 -4.63 1.39
C LEU A 6 -17.86 -4.81 0.96
N PRO A 7 -17.59 -5.73 0.00
CA PRO A 7 -16.27 -5.87 -0.60
C PRO A 7 -15.75 -4.54 -1.18
N ILE A 8 -14.45 -4.33 -1.04
CA ILE A 8 -13.75 -3.10 -1.47
C ILE A 8 -12.57 -3.44 -2.39
N LYS A 9 -12.03 -2.46 -3.11
CA LYS A 9 -10.80 -2.59 -3.90
C LYS A 9 -9.71 -1.64 -3.38
N CYS A 10 -8.62 -1.51 -4.14
CA CYS A 10 -7.40 -0.82 -3.72
C CYS A 10 -7.60 0.65 -3.34
N LEU A 11 -8.47 1.38 -4.06
CA LEU A 11 -8.74 2.78 -3.76
C LEU A 11 -9.56 2.92 -2.47
N GLU A 12 -10.66 2.18 -2.34
CA GLU A 12 -11.48 2.20 -1.14
C GLU A 12 -10.70 1.74 0.10
N ALA A 13 -9.84 0.73 -0.03
CA ALA A 13 -8.95 0.29 1.03
C ALA A 13 -7.95 1.37 1.45
N THR A 14 -7.43 2.15 0.50
CA THR A 14 -6.54 3.29 0.79
C THR A 14 -7.28 4.37 1.59
N ILE A 15 -8.51 4.72 1.21
CA ILE A 15 -9.33 5.70 1.94
C ILE A 15 -9.71 5.19 3.33
N LEU A 16 -10.12 3.92 3.44
CA LEU A 16 -10.44 3.30 4.72
C LEU A 16 -9.23 3.26 5.65
N ALA A 17 -8.04 2.93 5.14
CA ALA A 17 -6.81 2.93 5.91
C ALA A 17 -6.45 4.32 6.45
N ILE A 18 -6.66 5.39 5.68
CA ILE A 18 -6.50 6.77 6.16
C ILE A 18 -7.42 7.03 7.35
N PHE A 19 -8.70 6.68 7.23
CA PHE A 19 -9.69 6.85 8.30
C PHE A 19 -9.33 6.05 9.56
N LEU A 20 -8.91 4.81 9.41
CA LEU A 20 -8.55 3.92 10.52
C LEU A 20 -7.24 4.29 11.21
N THR A 21 -6.35 5.02 10.52
CA THR A 21 -5.04 5.46 11.06
C THR A 21 -5.01 6.93 11.47
N GLN A 22 -6.18 7.59 11.56
CA GLN A 22 -6.24 9.03 11.84
C GLN A 22 -5.76 9.40 13.25
N GLY A 23 -5.93 8.51 14.24
CA GLY A 23 -5.56 8.74 15.64
C GLY A 23 -4.07 8.60 15.92
N GLN A 24 -3.34 7.92 15.04
CA GLN A 24 -1.93 7.60 15.16
C GLN A 24 -1.10 8.77 14.62
N LYS A 25 -0.92 9.81 15.45
CA LYS A 25 -0.24 11.06 15.08
C LYS A 25 1.22 10.88 14.63
N TYR A 26 1.86 9.77 15.02
CA TYR A 26 3.22 9.41 14.62
C TYR A 26 3.29 8.77 13.22
N PHE A 27 2.15 8.48 12.59
CA PHE A 27 2.10 8.01 11.21
C PHE A 27 1.93 9.16 10.23
N LYS A 28 2.93 9.34 9.36
CA LYS A 28 2.77 10.09 8.11
C LYS A 28 2.23 9.13 7.05
N ARG A 29 1.16 9.53 6.38
CA ARG A 29 0.47 8.71 5.37
C ARG A 29 0.58 9.40 4.02
N PHE A 30 0.88 8.64 2.97
CA PHE A 30 1.00 9.14 1.60
C PHE A 30 0.56 8.05 0.62
N THR A 31 -0.04 8.43 -0.49
CA THR A 31 -0.47 7.46 -1.51
C THR A 31 0.72 7.03 -2.35
N ILE A 32 0.82 5.72 -2.64
CA ILE A 32 1.77 5.18 -3.61
C ILE A 32 0.96 4.53 -4.73
N SER A 33 1.11 5.04 -5.95
CA SER A 33 0.41 4.56 -7.13
C SER A 33 1.38 3.84 -8.06
N PHE A 34 1.03 2.64 -8.48
CA PHE A 34 1.78 1.83 -9.44
C PHE A 34 1.02 1.75 -10.76
N VAL A 35 1.78 1.88 -11.85
CA VAL A 35 1.32 1.61 -13.21
C VAL A 35 2.19 0.48 -13.74
N SER A 36 1.57 -0.64 -14.11
CA SER A 36 2.26 -1.81 -14.65
C SER A 36 1.65 -2.22 -15.98
N GLU A 37 2.41 -2.90 -16.81
CA GLU A 37 1.94 -3.48 -18.06
C GLU A 37 2.04 -5.00 -18.00
N PHE A 38 1.01 -5.74 -18.41
CA PHE A 38 1.07 -7.20 -18.52
C PHE A 38 0.27 -7.65 -19.74
N ASN A 39 0.89 -8.44 -20.63
CA ASN A 39 0.30 -8.85 -21.91
C ASN A 39 -0.32 -7.69 -22.70
N GLY A 40 0.40 -6.57 -22.83
CA GLY A 40 -0.05 -5.37 -23.55
C GLY A 40 -1.17 -4.58 -22.86
N ASN A 41 -1.59 -4.97 -21.66
CA ASN A 41 -2.63 -4.28 -20.89
C ASN A 41 -2.03 -3.47 -19.75
N ILE A 42 -2.50 -2.23 -19.57
CA ILE A 42 -2.10 -1.35 -18.48
C ILE A 42 -2.97 -1.59 -17.25
N PHE A 43 -2.33 -1.81 -16.11
CA PHE A 43 -2.97 -1.97 -14.81
C PHE A 43 -2.55 -0.84 -13.86
N ARG A 44 -3.50 -0.39 -13.04
CA ARG A 44 -3.28 0.65 -12.03
C ARG A 44 -3.60 0.08 -10.66
N HIS A 45 -2.75 0.37 -9.70
CA HIS A 45 -2.90 -0.08 -8.32
C HIS A 45 -2.42 1.02 -7.37
N VAL A 46 -3.03 1.09 -6.20
CA VAL A 46 -2.73 2.11 -5.19
C VAL A 46 -2.72 1.49 -3.81
N VAL A 47 -1.79 1.95 -2.98
CA VAL A 47 -1.68 1.61 -1.56
C VAL A 47 -1.42 2.88 -0.75
N LEU A 48 -1.66 2.79 0.55
CA LEU A 48 -1.28 3.81 1.52
C LEU A 48 0.11 3.50 2.08
N GLY A 49 1.12 4.24 1.63
CA GLY A 49 2.43 4.27 2.27
C GLY A 49 2.36 4.90 3.66
N ILE A 50 3.04 4.29 4.62
CA ILE A 50 3.15 4.75 6.00
C ILE A 50 4.62 4.97 6.33
N TYR A 51 4.93 6.13 6.90
CA TYR A 51 6.17 6.39 7.61
C TYR A 51 5.87 6.62 9.10
N SER A 52 6.53 5.87 9.97
CA SER A 52 6.37 6.02 11.41
C SER A 52 7.50 6.87 11.98
N SER A 53 7.17 8.06 12.51
CA SER A 53 8.18 8.94 13.12
C SER A 53 8.74 8.40 14.44
N SER A 54 8.07 7.44 15.08
CA SER A 54 8.56 6.82 16.33
C SER A 54 9.63 5.76 16.10
N SER A 55 9.57 5.04 14.97
CA SER A 55 10.55 4.00 14.62
C SER A 55 11.49 4.40 13.48
N GLY A 56 11.16 5.43 12.70
CA GLY A 56 11.88 5.82 11.50
C GLY A 56 11.67 4.88 10.30
N LEU A 57 10.72 3.94 10.39
CA LEU A 57 10.51 2.88 9.41
C LEU A 57 9.31 3.15 8.50
N PHE A 58 9.39 2.59 7.29
CA PHE A 58 8.36 2.61 6.26
C PHE A 58 7.62 1.27 6.19
N GLY A 59 6.37 1.33 5.77
CA GLY A 59 5.47 0.21 5.53
C GLY A 59 4.31 0.63 4.64
N ALA A 60 3.30 -0.24 4.46
CA ALA A 60 2.14 0.08 3.65
C ALA A 60 0.89 -0.67 4.10
N LEU A 61 -0.26 -0.02 3.91
CA LEU A 61 -1.60 -0.58 4.05
C LEU A 61 -2.30 -0.51 2.70
N GLY A 62 -3.08 -1.52 2.35
CA GLY A 62 -3.82 -1.52 1.09
C GLY A 62 -4.50 -2.85 0.85
N LEU A 63 -5.12 -2.97 -0.31
CA LEU A 63 -5.74 -4.22 -0.76
C LEU A 63 -5.31 -4.50 -2.20
N SER A 64 -5.06 -5.78 -2.47
CA SER A 64 -4.73 -6.29 -3.79
C SER A 64 -5.26 -7.71 -3.91
N ARG A 65 -5.38 -8.18 -5.15
CA ARG A 65 -5.65 -9.59 -5.44
C ARG A 65 -4.45 -10.48 -5.07
N ARG A 66 -3.28 -9.89 -4.80
CA ARG A 66 -2.04 -10.59 -4.47
C ARG A 66 -1.50 -10.10 -3.14
N GLU A 67 -1.17 -11.03 -2.25
CA GLU A 67 -0.70 -10.71 -0.89
C GLU A 67 0.58 -9.87 -0.89
N ASN A 68 1.50 -10.16 -1.83
CA ASN A 68 2.75 -9.43 -1.95
C ASN A 68 2.62 -8.03 -2.57
N LEU A 69 1.42 -7.61 -2.97
CA LEU A 69 1.11 -6.28 -3.52
C LEU A 69 0.15 -5.49 -2.62
N MET A 70 0.09 -5.76 -1.31
CA MET A 70 -0.80 -5.01 -0.39
C MET A 70 -0.12 -4.61 0.92
N TYR A 71 -0.25 -5.41 1.97
CA TYR A 71 0.34 -5.11 3.27
C TYR A 71 1.86 -5.22 3.22
N LYS A 72 2.54 -4.21 3.77
CA LYS A 72 3.98 -4.25 4.02
C LYS A 72 4.21 -3.85 5.47
N PRO A 73 4.85 -4.69 6.31
CA PRO A 73 5.10 -4.36 7.69
C PRO A 73 6.03 -3.14 7.81
N LEU A 74 5.96 -2.43 8.94
CA LEU A 74 6.82 -1.28 9.26
C LEU A 74 8.26 -1.75 9.57
N LYS A 75 8.99 -2.16 8.53
CA LYS A 75 10.36 -2.70 8.65
C LYS A 75 11.36 -2.10 7.67
N PHE A 76 10.91 -1.28 6.73
CA PHE A 76 11.77 -0.77 5.66
C PHE A 76 12.47 0.50 6.14
N PRO A 77 13.82 0.56 6.18
CA PRO A 77 14.52 1.73 6.69
C PRO A 77 14.54 2.91 5.70
N SER A 78 14.13 2.68 4.45
CA SER A 78 13.98 3.73 3.44
C SER A 78 12.75 3.50 2.56
N LEU A 79 12.24 4.59 1.98
CA LEU A 79 11.17 4.53 0.98
C LEU A 79 11.59 3.72 -0.26
N SER A 80 12.86 3.85 -0.68
CA SER A 80 13.39 3.11 -1.83
C SER A 80 13.31 1.59 -1.63
N LEU A 81 13.64 1.09 -0.44
CA LEU A 81 13.54 -0.34 -0.14
C LEU A 81 12.09 -0.84 -0.10
N LEU A 82 11.16 -0.02 0.39
CA LEU A 82 9.73 -0.33 0.31
C LEU A 82 9.26 -0.42 -1.15
N ILE A 83 9.62 0.56 -1.99
CA ILE A 83 9.24 0.59 -3.42
C ILE A 83 9.87 -0.60 -4.16
N ASN A 84 11.15 -0.88 -3.95
CA ASN A 84 11.83 -2.02 -4.57
C ASN A 84 11.15 -3.34 -4.21
N ASN A 85 10.67 -3.50 -2.98
CA ASN A 85 9.93 -4.69 -2.59
C ASN A 85 8.56 -4.85 -3.29
N TYR A 86 7.92 -3.74 -3.71
CA TYR A 86 6.77 -3.80 -4.62
C TYR A 86 7.19 -4.14 -6.04
N MET A 87 8.28 -3.56 -6.54
CA MET A 87 8.79 -3.83 -7.89
C MET A 87 9.14 -5.32 -8.05
N GLU A 88 9.87 -5.91 -7.12
CA GLU A 88 10.15 -7.35 -7.07
C GLU A 88 8.86 -8.18 -7.09
N ALA A 89 7.85 -7.76 -6.31
CA ALA A 89 6.56 -8.42 -6.29
C ALA A 89 5.84 -8.34 -7.65
N TYR A 90 5.87 -7.20 -8.34
CA TYR A 90 5.32 -7.10 -9.70
C TYR A 90 6.09 -8.00 -10.68
N HIS A 91 7.42 -8.01 -10.64
CA HIS A 91 8.27 -8.82 -11.51
C HIS A 91 8.10 -10.33 -11.28
N SER A 92 7.81 -10.77 -10.06
CA SER A 92 7.57 -12.19 -9.74
C SER A 92 6.34 -12.78 -10.44
N HIS A 93 5.58 -11.95 -11.14
CA HIS A 93 4.30 -12.30 -11.72
C HIS A 93 4.15 -11.88 -13.20
N HIS A 94 5.26 -11.50 -13.82
CA HIS A 94 5.37 -11.37 -15.26
C HIS A 94 5.54 -12.74 -15.93
#